data_AF-A0A941NG24-F1
#
_entry.id   AF-A0A941NG24-F1
#
_cell.length_a   1.000
_cell.length_b   1.000
_cell.length_c   1.000
_cell.angle_alpha   90.00
_cell.angle_beta   90.00
_cell.angle_gamma   90.00
#
_symmetry.space_group_name_H-M   'P 1'
#
loop_
_entity.id
_entity.type
_entity.pdbx_description
1 polymer ?
#
loop_
_entity_poly.entity_id
_entity_poly.type
_entity_poly.pdbx_seq_one_letter_code
_entity_poly.pdbx_strand_id
1 'polypeptide(L)'
;MSIHRRSILTGGAAVLALSAAAKATPVLSARNFGLRPGDAPRRNAWMEIDAAAFEHNIAETRAILGDGGAELCAIMKADAYGNGLDLLMPSVLKMKIAAIGFASNEEARIA
;
A
#
# COMPACT_ATOMS: atom_id res chain seq x y z
N MET A 1 5.52 -11.73 58.24
CA MET A 1 5.85 -11.55 56.81
C MET A 1 5.76 -10.07 56.48
N SER A 2 6.88 -9.34 56.48
CA SER A 2 6.92 -7.88 56.34
C SER A 2 7.28 -7.50 54.90
N ILE A 3 6.33 -6.89 54.17
CA ILE A 3 6.53 -6.49 52.78
C ILE A 3 7.42 -5.25 52.74
N HIS A 4 8.65 -5.40 52.24
CA HIS A 4 9.62 -4.32 52.10
C HIS A 4 9.24 -3.38 50.94
N ARG A 5 8.75 -2.18 51.26
CA ARG A 5 8.36 -1.10 50.33
C ARG A 5 9.50 -0.50 49.49
N ARG A 6 10.73 -1.03 49.58
CA ARG A 6 11.91 -0.48 48.88
C ARG A 6 12.18 -1.06 47.50
N SER A 7 11.46 -2.10 47.07
CA SER A 7 11.73 -2.76 45.78
C SER A 7 11.05 -2.11 44.58
N ILE A 8 10.37 -0.96 44.74
CA ILE A 8 9.57 -0.34 43.66
C ILE A 8 10.39 0.63 42.78
N LEU A 9 11.62 0.97 43.14
CA LEU A 9 12.36 2.08 42.48
C LEU A 9 13.47 1.67 41.49
N THR A 10 13.65 0.39 41.16
CA THR A 10 14.73 -0.09 40.27
C THR A 10 14.28 -0.71 38.95
N GLY A 11 13.06 -0.39 38.49
CA GLY A 11 12.51 -0.91 37.22
C GLY A 11 12.33 0.13 36.10
N GLY A 12 12.79 1.37 36.28
CA GLY A 12 12.37 2.50 35.44
C GLY A 12 13.24 2.86 34.23
N ALA A 13 14.36 2.17 33.98
CA ALA A 13 15.38 2.66 33.04
C ALA A 13 15.82 1.66 31.96
N ALA A 14 14.99 0.67 31.62
CA ALA A 14 15.27 -0.26 30.53
C ALA A 14 14.38 0.04 29.29
N VAL A 15 14.98 0.80 28.37
CA VAL A 15 14.73 0.81 26.92
C VAL A 15 13.54 1.67 26.42
N LEU A 16 13.82 2.96 26.37
CA LEU A 16 13.14 4.02 25.63
C LEU A 16 13.55 4.08 24.13
N ALA A 17 13.89 2.97 23.47
CA ALA A 17 14.54 3.03 22.13
C ALA A 17 14.19 1.90 21.14
N LEU A 18 12.94 1.44 21.09
CA LEU A 18 12.42 0.75 19.90
C LEU A 18 11.26 1.53 19.26
N SER A 19 11.36 2.85 19.20
CA SER A 19 10.69 3.57 18.12
C SER A 19 11.46 3.33 16.82
N ALA A 20 11.33 2.12 16.26
CA ALA A 20 11.67 1.93 14.86
C ALA A 20 10.86 2.99 14.10
N ALA A 21 11.55 3.97 13.49
CA ALA A 21 10.88 4.92 12.63
C ALA A 21 10.12 4.08 11.60
N ALA A 22 8.79 4.10 11.70
CA ALA A 22 7.94 3.40 10.75
C ALA A 22 8.31 3.98 9.38
N LYS A 23 9.04 3.20 8.58
CA LYS A 23 9.38 3.64 7.24
C LYS A 23 8.10 3.65 6.45
N ALA A 24 7.62 4.86 6.13
CA ALA A 24 6.56 5.06 5.18
C ALA A 24 7.04 4.52 3.83
N THR A 25 6.50 3.35 3.45
CA THR A 25 6.69 2.60 2.19
C THR A 25 8.17 2.26 1.85
N PRO A 26 8.50 0.99 1.51
CA PRO A 26 9.83 0.67 1.00
C PRO A 26 10.12 1.45 -0.30
N VAL A 27 11.40 1.55 -0.70
CA VAL A 27 11.75 2.11 -2.00
C VAL A 27 11.07 1.29 -3.09
N LEU A 28 10.27 1.96 -3.92
CA LEU A 28 9.55 1.36 -5.04
C LEU A 28 10.36 1.53 -6.32
N SER A 29 10.14 0.66 -7.31
CA SER A 29 10.86 0.72 -8.58
C SER A 29 9.89 1.03 -9.70
N ALA A 30 10.05 2.15 -10.40
CA ALA A 30 9.25 2.48 -11.58
C ALA A 30 9.51 1.55 -12.77
N ARG A 31 10.44 0.60 -12.62
CA ARG A 31 10.85 -0.36 -13.65
C ARG A 31 10.51 -1.80 -13.25
N ASN A 32 9.77 -2.00 -12.17
CA ASN A 32 9.34 -3.32 -11.74
C ASN A 32 8.00 -3.68 -12.37
N PHE A 33 8.02 -4.06 -13.65
CA PHE A 33 6.82 -4.46 -14.40
C PHE A 33 6.22 -5.82 -13.96
N GLY A 34 6.47 -6.22 -12.72
CA GLY A 34 6.00 -7.46 -12.14
C GLY A 34 6.74 -8.68 -12.67
N LEU A 35 6.39 -9.82 -12.09
CA LEU A 35 6.89 -11.11 -12.52
C LEU A 35 6.17 -11.49 -13.82
N ARG A 36 6.93 -11.75 -14.89
CA ARG A 36 6.34 -12.30 -16.12
C ARG A 36 5.80 -13.70 -15.82
N PRO A 37 4.61 -14.09 -16.30
CA PRO A 37 4.03 -15.41 -15.99
C PRO A 37 4.96 -16.60 -16.28
N GLY A 38 5.75 -16.52 -17.37
CA GLY A 38 6.74 -17.56 -17.71
C GLY A 38 7.93 -17.67 -16.73
N ASP A 39 8.19 -16.64 -15.94
CA ASP A 39 9.22 -16.63 -14.89
C ASP A 39 8.65 -17.04 -13.51
N ALA A 40 7.32 -17.16 -13.37
CA ALA A 40 6.66 -17.50 -12.10
C ALA A 40 7.14 -18.80 -11.46
N PRO A 41 7.35 -19.91 -12.21
CA PRO A 41 7.86 -21.15 -11.63
C PRO A 41 9.28 -21.04 -11.05
N ARG A 42 10.03 -19.98 -11.37
CA ARG A 42 11.39 -19.71 -10.86
C ARG A 42 11.41 -18.83 -9.61
N ARG A 43 10.25 -18.60 -8.99
CA ARG A 43 10.10 -17.87 -7.73
C ARG A 43 9.48 -18.78 -6.68
N ASN A 44 9.82 -18.52 -5.43
CA ASN A 44 9.29 -19.28 -4.29
C ASN A 44 7.80 -18.98 -4.02
N ALA A 45 7.32 -17.79 -4.38
CA ALA A 45 5.92 -17.38 -4.34
C ALA A 45 5.70 -16.15 -5.25
N TRP A 46 4.45 -15.85 -5.58
CA TRP A 46 4.05 -14.62 -6.27
C TRP A 46 2.61 -14.23 -5.89
N MET A 47 2.27 -12.97 -6.17
CA MET A 47 0.89 -12.50 -6.17
C MET A 47 0.49 -12.25 -7.62
N GLU A 48 -0.63 -12.82 -8.05
CA GLU A 48 -1.19 -12.59 -9.38
C GLU A 48 -2.20 -11.45 -9.30
N ILE A 49 -2.03 -10.46 -10.18
CA ILE A 49 -2.82 -9.22 -10.19
C ILE A 49 -3.61 -9.18 -11.49
N ASP A 50 -4.94 -9.23 -11.38
CA ASP A 50 -5.84 -9.14 -12.52
C ASP A 50 -6.23 -7.68 -12.79
N ALA A 51 -5.60 -7.10 -13.82
CA ALA A 51 -5.90 -5.74 -14.24
C ALA A 51 -7.34 -5.58 -14.77
N ALA A 52 -7.93 -6.61 -15.38
CA ALA A 52 -9.31 -6.54 -15.87
C ALA A 52 -10.30 -6.53 -14.71
N ALA A 53 -10.04 -7.27 -13.64
CA ALA A 53 -10.83 -7.20 -12.41
C ALA A 53 -10.74 -5.80 -11.77
N PHE A 54 -9.56 -5.20 -11.74
CA PHE A 54 -9.39 -3.83 -11.25
C PHE A 54 -10.17 -2.80 -12.09
N GLU A 55 -10.10 -2.90 -13.42
CA GLU A 55 -10.86 -2.04 -14.34
C GLU A 55 -12.37 -2.23 -14.20
N HIS A 56 -12.83 -3.47 -14.03
CA HIS A 56 -14.23 -3.78 -13.75
C HIS A 56 -14.70 -3.11 -12.45
N ASN A 57 -13.92 -3.21 -11.37
CA ASN A 57 -14.26 -2.58 -10.09
C ASN A 57 -14.32 -1.05 -10.19
N ILE A 58 -13.47 -0.42 -11.00
CA ILE A 58 -13.56 1.01 -11.29
C ILE A 58 -14.89 1.35 -11.98
N ALA A 59 -15.27 0.56 -12.98
CA ALA A 59 -16.52 0.77 -13.72
C ALA A 59 -17.74 0.62 -12.81
N GLU A 60 -17.79 -0.43 -11.98
CA GLU A 60 -18.85 -0.65 -10.98
C GLU A 60 -18.92 0.48 -9.96
N THR A 61 -17.76 0.94 -9.46
CA THR A 61 -17.71 2.05 -8.50
C THR A 61 -18.28 3.33 -9.12
N ARG A 62 -17.95 3.63 -10.39
CA ARG A 62 -18.53 4.78 -11.10
C ARG A 62 -20.03 4.63 -11.34
N ALA A 63 -20.51 3.43 -11.66
CA ALA A 63 -21.93 3.16 -11.79
C ALA A 63 -22.69 3.43 -10.47
N ILE A 64 -22.09 3.09 -9.32
CA ILE A 64 -22.64 3.38 -8.00
C ILE A 64 -22.66 4.89 -7.71
N LEU A 65 -21.62 5.64 -8.10
CA LEU A 65 -21.57 7.10 -7.93
C LEU A 65 -22.65 7.83 -8.76
N GLY A 66 -22.99 7.29 -9.94
CA GLY A 66 -23.97 7.86 -10.85
C GLY A 66 -23.60 9.27 -11.34
N ASP A 67 -24.62 10.03 -11.77
CA ASP A 67 -24.43 11.37 -12.37
C ASP A 67 -24.46 12.50 -11.34
N GLY A 68 -24.36 12.19 -10.04
CA GLY A 68 -24.51 13.14 -8.93
C GLY A 68 -23.37 14.15 -8.75
N GLY A 69 -22.45 14.25 -9.72
CA GLY A 69 -21.30 15.16 -9.69
C GLY A 69 -20.15 14.72 -8.77
N ALA A 70 -20.26 13.57 -8.11
CA ALA A 70 -19.18 13.00 -7.32
C ALA A 70 -18.10 12.37 -8.22
N GLU A 71 -16.84 12.62 -7.92
CA GLU A 71 -15.70 12.05 -8.65
C GLU A 71 -15.03 10.92 -7.87
N LEU A 72 -14.54 9.91 -8.60
CA LEU A 72 -13.79 8.81 -8.02
C LEU A 72 -12.33 9.21 -7.80
N CYS A 73 -11.89 9.17 -6.54
CA CYS A 73 -10.47 9.20 -6.17
C CYS A 73 -9.98 7.78 -5.88
N ALA A 74 -9.06 7.26 -6.71
CA ALA A 74 -8.48 5.94 -6.49
C ALA A 74 -7.44 6.00 -5.36
N ILE A 75 -7.73 5.36 -4.23
CA ILE A 75 -6.77 5.28 -3.12
C ILE A 75 -5.79 4.14 -3.39
N MET A 76 -4.51 4.46 -3.55
CA MET A 76 -3.45 3.53 -3.94
C MET A 76 -2.25 3.54 -2.97
N LYS A 77 -2.49 3.90 -1.71
CA LYS A 77 -1.49 3.78 -0.63
C LYS A 77 -1.01 2.33 -0.45
N ALA A 78 0.12 2.18 0.25
CA ALA A 78 0.76 0.90 0.53
C ALA A 78 1.06 0.10 -0.75
N ASP A 79 1.67 0.76 -1.75
CA ASP A 79 1.97 0.16 -3.06
C ASP A 79 0.71 -0.44 -3.73
N ALA A 80 -0.33 0.39 -3.85
CA ALA A 80 -1.67 -0.02 -4.29
C ALA A 80 -2.23 -1.22 -3.50
N TYR A 81 -2.19 -1.14 -2.17
CA TYR A 81 -2.62 -2.20 -1.26
C TYR A 81 -1.85 -3.52 -1.48
N GLY A 82 -0.58 -3.43 -1.89
CA GLY A 82 0.27 -4.58 -2.20
C GLY A 82 0.05 -5.18 -3.59
N ASN A 83 -0.84 -4.61 -4.40
CA ASN A 83 -1.07 -5.06 -5.78
C ASN A 83 -0.04 -4.51 -6.78
N GLY A 84 0.87 -3.63 -6.34
CA GLY A 84 1.84 -2.98 -7.20
C GLY A 84 1.26 -1.71 -7.82
N LEU A 85 1.75 -0.56 -7.36
CA LEU A 85 1.34 0.74 -7.87
C LEU A 85 1.72 0.90 -9.35
N ASP A 86 2.95 0.55 -9.69
CA ASP A 86 3.47 0.57 -11.06
C ASP A 86 2.71 -0.37 -12.01
N LEU A 87 2.18 -1.49 -11.51
CA LEU A 87 1.36 -2.42 -12.28
C LEU A 87 -0.03 -1.88 -12.61
N LEU A 88 -0.66 -1.17 -11.66
CA LEU A 88 -2.05 -0.73 -11.80
C LEU A 88 -2.21 0.67 -12.38
N MET A 89 -1.17 1.52 -12.32
CA MET A 89 -1.22 2.87 -12.90
C MET A 89 -1.61 2.91 -14.39
N PRO A 90 -1.15 2.00 -15.26
CA PRO A 90 -1.64 1.92 -16.64
C PRO A 90 -3.17 1.78 -16.75
N SER A 91 -3.81 0.97 -15.89
CA SER A 91 -5.26 0.83 -15.85
C SER A 91 -5.94 2.09 -15.30
N VAL A 92 -5.36 2.74 -14.29
CA VAL A 92 -5.86 4.03 -13.76
C VAL A 92 -5.89 5.10 -14.86
N LEU A 93 -4.81 5.20 -15.65
CA LEU A 93 -4.71 6.12 -16.79
C LEU A 93 -5.71 5.76 -17.89
N LYS A 94 -5.80 4.48 -18.26
CA LYS A 94 -6.76 3.97 -19.26
C LYS A 94 -8.21 4.30 -18.88
N MET A 95 -8.55 4.14 -17.60
CA MET A 95 -9.88 4.40 -17.06
C MET A 95 -10.13 5.87 -16.71
N LYS A 96 -9.15 6.76 -17.00
CA LYS A 96 -9.24 8.22 -16.83
C LYS A 96 -9.70 8.62 -15.43
N ILE A 97 -9.13 8.01 -14.40
CA ILE A 97 -9.33 8.46 -13.02
C ILE A 97 -8.61 9.82 -12.86
N ALA A 98 -9.33 10.82 -12.33
CA ALA A 98 -8.82 12.19 -12.23
C ALA A 98 -8.03 12.45 -10.94
N ALA A 99 -8.28 11.66 -9.88
CA ALA A 99 -7.66 11.84 -8.57
C ALA A 99 -7.12 10.51 -8.03
N ILE A 100 -5.91 10.54 -7.47
CA ILE A 100 -5.25 9.39 -6.86
C ILE A 100 -4.79 9.81 -5.46
N GLY A 101 -5.10 8.98 -4.46
CA GLY A 101 -4.65 9.18 -3.08
C GLY A 101 -3.56 8.19 -2.70
N PHE A 102 -2.41 8.68 -2.26
CA PHE A 102 -1.28 7.89 -1.75
C PHE A 102 -0.87 8.36 -0.35
N ALA A 103 -0.01 7.60 0.33
CA ALA A 103 0.43 7.88 1.70
C ALA A 103 1.90 8.34 1.79
N SER A 104 2.71 8.07 0.78
CA SER A 104 4.15 8.33 0.80
C SER A 104 4.63 9.09 -0.44
N ASN A 105 5.74 9.80 -0.28
CA ASN A 105 6.42 10.47 -1.41
C ASN A 105 6.91 9.46 -2.45
N GLU A 106 7.21 8.24 -2.02
CA GLU A 106 7.69 7.21 -2.92
C GLU A 106 6.58 6.71 -3.84
N GLU A 107 5.37 6.52 -3.33
CA GLU A 107 4.20 6.23 -4.15
C GLU A 107 3.93 7.38 -5.13
N ALA A 108 4.03 8.64 -4.67
CA ALA A 108 3.86 9.82 -5.51
C ALA A 108 4.88 9.91 -6.66
N ARG A 109 6.09 9.36 -6.47
CA ARG A 109 7.16 9.33 -7.48
C ARG A 109 6.93 8.25 -8.55
N ILE A 110 6.15 7.22 -8.23
CA ILE A 110 5.84 6.10 -9.12
C ILE A 110 4.58 6.37 -9.95
N ALA A 111 3.57 6.97 -9.32
CA ALA A 111 2.30 7.34 -9.94
C ALA A 111 2.48 8.42 -11.02
#